data_AF-A0A832J0R1-F1
#
_entry.id   AF-A0A832J0R1-F1
#
_cell.length_a   1.000
_cell.length_b   1.000
_cell.length_c   1.000
_cell.angle_alpha   90.00
_cell.angle_beta   90.00
_cell.angle_gamma   90.00
#
_symmetry.space_group_name_H-M   'P 1'
#
loop_
_entity.id
_entity.type
_entity.pdbx_description
1 polymer ?
#
loop_
_entity_poly.entity_id
_entity_poly.type
_entity_poly.pdbx_seq_one_letter_code
_entity_poly.pdbx_strand_id
1 'polypeptide(L)' 'RGVDVQALDFEGSYGRTTLEYYDGFVFGFYAETRPDLPAVASGGRYDALTSVLGQGRSIPAVGGVIRPELVLELGGAA' A
#
# COMPACT_ATOMS: atom_id res chain seq x y z
N ARG A 1 -17.14 1.88 -4.48
CA ARG A 1 -18.48 1.93 -3.82
C ARG A 1 -18.60 0.65 -3.02
N GLY A 2 -18.98 0.68 -1.74
CA GLY A 2 -18.94 -0.49 -0.86
C GLY A 2 -17.74 -0.56 0.11
N VAL A 3 -16.94 0.50 0.18
CA VAL A 3 -15.93 0.71 1.22
C VAL A 3 -16.43 1.85 2.10
N ASP A 4 -16.50 1.62 3.41
CA ASP A 4 -16.74 2.69 4.36
C ASP A 4 -15.47 3.51 4.56
N VAL A 5 -15.37 4.61 3.82
CA VAL A 5 -14.21 5.49 3.86
C VAL A 5 -14.09 6.27 5.17
N GLN A 6 -15.18 6.38 5.96
CA GLN A 6 -15.14 7.07 7.25
C GLN A 6 -14.50 6.20 8.34
N ALA A 7 -14.48 4.88 8.13
CA ALA A 7 -13.83 3.92 9.02
C ALA A 7 -12.34 3.70 8.71
N LEU A 8 -11.79 4.35 7.67
CA LEU A 8 -10.38 4.22 7.33
C LEU A 8 -9.52 5.16 8.17
N ASP A 9 -8.49 4.60 8.81
CA ASP A 9 -7.50 5.40 9.51
C ASP A 9 -6.70 6.27 8.52
N PHE A 10 -6.49 7.53 8.91
CA PHE A 10 -5.63 8.46 8.19
C PHE A 10 -4.46 8.87 9.09
N GLU A 11 -3.24 8.66 8.59
CA GLU A 11 -2.02 9.05 9.29
C GLU A 11 -1.11 9.86 8.37
N GLY A 12 -0.86 11.13 8.72
CA GLY A 12 -0.03 12.03 7.93
C GLY A 12 1.48 11.69 7.94
N SER A 13 1.93 10.90 8.90
CA SER A 13 3.29 10.35 8.98
C SER A 13 3.47 9.01 8.28
N TYR A 14 2.37 8.41 7.80
CA TYR A 14 2.40 7.09 7.18
C TYR A 14 3.30 7.09 5.94
N GLY A 15 4.24 6.14 5.88
CA GLY A 15 5.17 6.01 4.75
C GLY A 15 6.45 6.85 4.84
N ARG A 16 6.64 7.68 5.88
CA ARG A 16 7.88 8.46 6.08
C ARG A 16 9.15 7.62 6.26
N THR A 17 9.02 6.32 6.53
CA THR A 17 10.14 5.44 6.89
C THR A 17 10.43 4.33 5.89
N THR A 18 9.66 4.16 4.80
CA THR A 18 9.76 2.89 4.04
C THR A 18 9.65 2.91 2.52
N LEU A 19 9.34 4.01 1.84
CA LEU A 19 9.00 3.89 0.41
C LEU A 19 9.42 5.11 -0.41
N GLU A 20 10.72 5.23 -0.68
CA GLU A 20 11.36 6.39 -1.34
C GLU A 20 10.89 6.65 -2.79
N TYR A 21 10.12 5.74 -3.41
CA TYR A 21 9.64 5.87 -4.79
C TYR A 21 8.16 6.26 -4.93
N TYR A 22 7.39 6.30 -3.85
CA TYR A 22 6.01 6.79 -3.92
C TYR A 22 5.99 8.32 -3.84
N ASP A 23 5.21 8.95 -4.72
CA ASP A 23 5.13 10.40 -4.88
C ASP A 23 3.70 10.94 -4.72
N GLY A 24 2.80 10.10 -4.21
CA GLY A 24 1.43 10.47 -3.88
C GLY A 24 0.92 9.72 -2.65
N PHE A 25 -0.36 9.37 -2.66
CA PHE A 25 -0.94 8.62 -1.55
C PHE A 25 -0.30 7.23 -1.43
N VAL A 26 -0.23 6.76 -0.19
CA VAL A 26 0.21 5.42 0.19
C VAL A 26 -0.84 4.78 1.07
N PHE A 27 -0.86 3.45 1.12
CA PHE A 27 -1.80 2.68 1.92
C PHE A 27 -1.15 1.42 2.50
N GLY A 28 -1.75 0.91 3.57
CA GLY A 28 -1.45 -0.42 4.10
C GLY A 28 -2.67 -1.07 4.71
N PHE A 29 -2.66 -2.40 4.71
CA PHE A 29 -3.67 -3.25 5.32
C PHE A 29 -3.00 -4.00 6.47
N TYR A 30 -3.60 -3.93 7.64
CA TYR A 30 -3.06 -4.49 8.88
C TYR A 30 -4.07 -5.45 9.48
N ALA A 31 -3.57 -6.46 10.19
CA ALA A 31 -4.42 -7.36 10.97
C ALA A 31 -4.70 -6.70 12.33
N GLU A 32 -5.92 -6.18 12.52
CA GLU A 32 -6.31 -5.50 13.77
C GLU A 32 -6.06 -6.35 15.03
N THR A 33 -6.26 -7.67 14.93
CA THR A 33 -6.08 -8.61 16.04
C THR A 33 -4.65 -9.13 16.20
N ARG A 34 -3.73 -8.78 15.29
CA ARG A 34 -2.32 -9.22 15.28
C ARG A 34 -1.39 -8.05 14.94
N PRO A 35 -1.31 -7.02 15.82
CA PRO A 35 -0.46 -5.84 15.60
C PRO A 35 1.05 -6.15 15.62
N ASP A 36 1.43 -7.36 16.04
CA ASP A 36 2.79 -7.88 15.96
C ASP A 36 3.23 -8.21 14.52
N LEU A 37 2.28 -8.43 13.61
CA LEU A 37 2.57 -8.74 12.21
C LEU A 37 2.82 -7.46 11.40
N PRO A 38 3.67 -7.52 10.36
CA PRO A 38 3.79 -6.40 9.43
C PRO A 38 2.50 -6.26 8.60
N ALA A 39 2.41 -5.17 7.82
CA ALA A 39 1.30 -4.97 6.89
C ALA A 39 1.11 -6.18 5.96
N VAL A 40 -0.13 -6.68 5.89
CA VAL A 40 -0.58 -7.78 5.01
C VAL A 40 -0.47 -7.36 3.55
N ALA A 41 -0.81 -6.11 3.26
CA ALA A 41 -0.62 -5.50 1.96
C ALA A 41 -0.19 -4.04 2.12
N SER A 42 0.59 -3.52 1.18
CA SER A 42 0.96 -2.11 1.13
C SER A 42 1.15 -1.65 -0.30
N GLY A 43 1.00 -0.35 -0.53
CA GLY A 43 1.11 0.22 -1.87
C GLY A 43 0.99 1.73 -1.90
N GLY A 44 0.96 2.29 -3.09
CA GLY A 44 0.84 3.72 -3.30
C GLY A 44 0.91 4.14 -4.76
N ARG A 45 0.92 5.46 -4.97
CA ARG A 45 1.13 6.12 -6.27
C ARG A 45 2.62 6.35 -6.55
N TYR A 46 3.07 6.04 -7.76
CA TYR A 46 4.49 6.07 -8.17
C TYR A 46 4.69 6.63 -9.59
N ASP A 47 4.24 7.85 -9.82
CA ASP A 47 4.29 8.48 -11.15
C ASP A 47 5.74 8.83 -11.55
N ALA A 48 6.57 9.24 -10.59
CA ALA A 48 7.97 9.59 -10.74
C ALA A 48 8.81 8.40 -11.17
N LEU A 49 8.53 7.20 -10.62
CA LEU A 49 9.18 5.97 -11.04
C LEU A 49 8.90 5.69 -12.53
N THR A 50 7.64 5.82 -12.97
CA THR A 50 7.32 5.64 -14.39
C THR A 50 7.98 6.68 -15.28
N SER A 51 8.14 7.92 -14.80
CA SER A 51 8.84 8.98 -15.52
C SER A 51 10.32 8.66 -15.73
N VAL A 52 11.00 8.16 -14.68
CA VAL A 52 12.41 7.74 -14.77
C VAL A 52 12.58 6.60 -15.77
N LEU A 53 11.75 5.55 -15.67
CA LEU A 53 11.81 4.40 -16.59
C LEU A 53 11.38 4.76 -18.02
N GLY A 54 10.46 5.72 -18.15
CA GLY A 54 9.93 6.22 -19.42
C GLY A 54 10.80 7.29 -20.09
N GLN A 55 11.97 7.61 -19.51
CA GLN A 55 12.89 8.65 -19.98
C GLN A 55 12.22 10.03 -20.12
N GLY A 56 11.50 10.45 -19.07
CA GLY A 56 10.77 11.71 -19.01
C GLY A 56 9.32 11.62 -19.47
N ARG A 57 8.87 10.49 -20.01
CA ARG A 57 7.44 10.21 -20.24
C ARG A 57 6.86 9.51 -19.01
N SER A 58 5.86 10.11 -18.40
CA SER A 58 5.16 9.54 -17.24
C SER A 58 3.84 8.89 -17.66
N ILE A 59 3.47 7.82 -16.96
CA ILE A 59 2.13 7.22 -16.99
C ILE A 59 1.64 7.21 -15.55
N PRO A 60 0.43 7.74 -15.25
CA PRO A 60 -0.13 7.65 -13.91
C PRO A 60 -0.19 6.21 -13.41
N ALA A 61 0.41 5.93 -12.25
CA ALA A 61 0.60 4.56 -11.77
C ALA A 61 0.31 4.41 -10.27
N VAL A 62 -0.46 3.37 -9.96
CA VAL A 62 -0.83 2.96 -8.61
C VAL A 62 -0.77 1.43 -8.55
N GLY A 63 -0.31 0.90 -7.42
CA GLY A 63 -0.14 -0.53 -7.22
C GLY A 63 0.34 -0.84 -5.80
N GLY A 64 0.53 -2.12 -5.54
CA GLY A 64 0.94 -2.60 -4.23
C GLY A 64 1.29 -4.07 -4.24
N VAL A 65 1.74 -4.55 -3.08
CA VAL A 65 2.09 -5.94 -2.82
C VAL A 65 1.14 -6.51 -1.78
N ILE A 66 0.78 -7.78 -1.95
CA ILE A 66 0.08 -8.60 -0.96
C ILE A 66 1.03 -9.70 -0.54
N ARG A 67 1.18 -9.92 0.76
CA ARG A 67 2.01 -10.99 1.35
C ARG A 67 1.19 -12.28 1.47
N PRO A 68 1.33 -13.24 0.53
CA PRO A 68 0.44 -14.40 0.50
C PRO A 68 0.58 -15.26 1.76
N GLU A 69 1.77 -15.32 2.36
CA GLU A 69 2.03 -16.04 3.60
C GLU A 69 1.18 -15.52 4.77
N LEU A 70 1.05 -14.19 4.90
CA LEU A 70 0.22 -13.58 5.95
C LEU A 70 -1.26 -13.74 5.66
N VAL A 71 -1.65 -13.65 4.38
CA VAL A 71 -3.04 -13.94 3.98
C VAL A 71 -3.42 -15.37 4.38
N LEU A 72 -2.57 -16.35 4.11
CA LEU A 72 -2.80 -17.74 4.51
C LEU A 72 -2.81 -17.92 6.03
N GLU A 73 -1.85 -17.34 6.76
CA GLU A 73 -1.81 -17.43 8.23
C GLU A 73 -3.07 -16.83 8.88
N LEU A 74 -3.59 -15.73 8.33
CA LEU A 74 -4.76 -15.02 8.84
C LEU A 74 -6.09 -15.65 8.39
N GLY A 75 -6.08 -16.78 7.69
CA GLY A 75 -7.28 -17.48 7.26
C GLY A 75 -7.97 -16.89 6.02
N GLY A 76 -7.20 -16.21 5.15
CA GLY A 76 -7.66 -15.74 3.85
C GLY A 76 -8.16 -16.89 2.97
N ALA A 77 -9.24 -16.62 2.23
CA ALA A 77 -10.13 -17.61 1.61
C ALA A 77 -9.42 -18.84 0.97
N ALA A 78 -9.84 -20.03 1.40
CA ALA A 78 -9.82 -21.26 0.63
C ALA A 78 -11.21 -21.50 0.02
#